data_AF-A0A2E2V9T0-F1
#
_entry.id   AF-A0A2E2V9T0-F1
#
_cell.length_a   1.000
_cell.length_b   1.000
_cell.length_c   1.000
_cell.angle_alpha   90.00
_cell.angle_beta   90.00
_cell.angle_gamma   90.00
#
_symmetry.space_group_name_H-M   'P 1'
#
loop_
_entity.id
_entity.type
_entity.pdbx_description
1 polymer ?
#
loop_
_entity_poly.entity_id
_entity_poly.type
_entity_poly.pdbx_seq_one_letter_code
_entity_poly.pdbx_strand_id
1 'polypeptide(L)'
;MLSDGYDQVNLIGIGYSYQSSSLNNWSNSSQNSSVCYDNTNNPTFSNWGASQRDFYLLDHNGNLVIEQNISSGLPNNLESIIIDLINDIPTSPECTNGDEININPCIPQQCIDGNWYEVIIDCQEQTGIPCPSGIYIEPSADECCSVCRLYGDMNLDNSIDVSDLVSVINLIINNDYNVLADVNEDGSIDVTDIVTLINIIIS
;
A
#
# COMPACT_ATOMS: atom_id res chain seq x y z
N MET A 1 -29.97 -11.97 -7.73
CA MET A 1 -28.77 -12.03 -6.87
C MET A 1 -28.86 -11.31 -5.52
N LEU A 2 -28.77 -9.98 -5.41
CA LEU A 2 -28.76 -9.29 -4.09
C LEU A 2 -30.07 -9.51 -3.30
N SER A 3 -31.22 -9.52 -3.98
CA SER A 3 -32.52 -9.87 -3.39
C SER A 3 -32.61 -11.31 -2.89
N ASP A 4 -31.70 -12.17 -3.36
CA ASP A 4 -31.70 -13.61 -3.13
C ASP A 4 -30.61 -14.01 -2.13
N GLY A 5 -29.93 -13.03 -1.50
CA GLY A 5 -28.96 -13.25 -0.43
C GLY A 5 -27.51 -13.42 -0.86
N TYR A 6 -27.17 -13.20 -2.13
CA TYR A 6 -25.79 -13.26 -2.62
C TYR A 6 -25.12 -11.88 -2.54
N ASP A 7 -24.55 -11.56 -1.37
CA ASP A 7 -23.84 -10.30 -1.08
C ASP A 7 -22.31 -10.42 -1.13
N GLN A 8 -21.78 -11.62 -1.35
CA GLN A 8 -20.34 -11.95 -1.40
C GLN A 8 -19.63 -11.52 -2.70
N VAL A 9 -20.32 -10.79 -3.59
CA VAL A 9 -19.83 -10.46 -4.94
C VAL A 9 -19.48 -8.98 -5.01
N ASN A 10 -18.22 -8.68 -5.27
CA ASN A 10 -17.74 -7.32 -5.48
C ASN A 10 -17.55 -7.04 -6.97
N LEU A 11 -18.03 -5.87 -7.42
CA LEU A 11 -17.79 -5.37 -8.78
C LEU A 11 -16.83 -4.19 -8.71
N ILE A 12 -15.67 -4.33 -9.36
CA ILE A 12 -14.64 -3.29 -9.39
C ILE A 12 -14.47 -2.83 -10.84
N GLY A 13 -14.57 -1.52 -11.06
CA GLY A 13 -14.28 -0.90 -12.35
C GLY A 13 -12.87 -0.30 -12.35
N ILE A 14 -12.01 -0.73 -13.27
CA ILE A 14 -10.65 -0.21 -13.41
C ILE A 14 -10.57 0.66 -14.66
N GLY A 15 -10.12 1.91 -14.49
CA GLY A 15 -9.91 2.86 -15.59
C GLY A 15 -8.50 2.78 -16.16
N TYR A 16 -8.36 3.09 -17.46
CA TYR A 16 -7.03 3.23 -18.09
C TYR A 16 -6.23 4.41 -17.53
N SER A 17 -6.92 5.48 -17.15
CA SER A 17 -6.30 6.69 -16.63
C SER A 17 -7.14 7.32 -15.53
N TYR A 18 -6.48 8.17 -14.75
CA TYR A 18 -7.14 9.05 -13.80
C TYR A 18 -8.17 9.93 -14.52
N GLN A 19 -9.43 9.87 -14.06
CA GLN A 19 -10.55 10.65 -14.58
C GLN A 19 -11.35 11.24 -13.41
N SER A 20 -11.17 12.53 -13.15
CA SER A 20 -11.99 13.29 -12.19
C SER A 20 -13.19 13.99 -12.84
N SER A 21 -13.37 13.81 -14.15
CA SER A 21 -14.51 14.34 -14.90
C SER A 21 -15.66 13.34 -14.92
N SER A 22 -16.91 13.82 -15.05
CA SER A 22 -18.11 12.98 -15.18
C SER A 22 -18.40 12.01 -14.02
N LEU A 23 -17.90 12.30 -12.81
CA LEU A 23 -18.14 11.49 -11.60
C LEU A 23 -19.62 11.35 -11.24
N ASN A 24 -20.43 12.35 -11.59
CA ASN A 24 -21.88 12.30 -11.40
C ASN A 24 -22.55 11.13 -12.16
N ASN A 25 -21.87 10.52 -13.13
CA ASN A 25 -22.35 9.31 -13.82
C ASN A 25 -22.11 8.03 -13.01
N TRP A 26 -21.33 8.10 -11.93
CA TRP A 26 -20.94 6.97 -11.09
C TRP A 26 -21.44 7.11 -9.65
N SER A 27 -21.52 8.34 -9.12
CA SER A 27 -21.81 8.63 -7.70
C SER A 27 -23.02 9.56 -7.46
N ASN A 28 -24.03 9.54 -8.35
CA ASN A 28 -25.23 10.37 -8.16
C ASN A 28 -26.15 9.85 -7.04
N SER A 29 -27.19 10.61 -6.69
CA SER A 29 -28.14 10.26 -5.63
C SER A 29 -28.89 8.93 -5.82
N SER A 30 -28.81 8.31 -7.01
CA SER A 30 -29.36 6.99 -7.30
C SER A 30 -28.30 5.88 -7.48
N GLN A 31 -27.01 6.20 -7.40
CA GLN A 31 -25.88 5.28 -7.60
C GLN A 31 -24.84 5.50 -6.50
N ASN A 32 -24.70 4.50 -5.62
CA ASN A 32 -23.82 4.58 -4.47
C ASN A 32 -22.48 3.85 -4.71
N SER A 33 -21.88 4.02 -5.88
CA SER A 33 -20.59 3.41 -6.18
C SER A 33 -19.48 4.23 -5.53
N SER A 34 -18.61 3.57 -4.76
CA SER A 34 -17.36 4.18 -4.30
C SER A 34 -16.43 4.39 -5.50
N VAL A 35 -15.81 5.57 -5.58
CA VAL A 35 -14.81 5.89 -6.60
C VAL A 35 -13.53 6.24 -5.87
N CYS A 36 -12.49 5.43 -6.03
CA CYS A 36 -11.14 5.72 -5.57
C CYS A 36 -10.30 6.32 -6.70
N TYR A 37 -9.33 7.15 -6.33
CA TYR A 37 -8.29 7.63 -7.25
C TYR A 37 -6.95 7.15 -6.74
N ASP A 38 -6.26 6.36 -7.55
CA ASP A 38 -4.87 6.03 -7.29
C ASP A 38 -3.96 7.15 -7.79
N ASN A 39 -2.79 7.28 -7.16
CA ASN A 39 -1.73 8.19 -7.60
C ASN A 39 -1.31 7.88 -9.05
N THR A 40 -0.63 8.84 -9.68
CA THR A 40 -0.12 8.68 -11.04
C THR A 40 0.83 7.48 -11.14
N ASN A 41 0.66 6.65 -12.19
CA ASN A 41 1.43 5.44 -12.55
C ASN A 41 0.83 4.07 -12.20
N ASN A 42 -0.47 3.92 -11.95
CA ASN A 42 -1.09 2.58 -11.80
C ASN A 42 -1.08 1.80 -13.15
N PRO A 43 -0.25 0.74 -13.31
CA PRO A 43 -0.15 0.01 -14.57
C PRO A 43 -1.18 -1.12 -14.67
N THR A 44 -2.05 -1.31 -13.68
CA THR A 44 -2.94 -2.49 -13.55
C THR A 44 -3.71 -2.77 -14.83
N PHE A 45 -4.35 -1.75 -15.41
CA PHE A 45 -5.10 -1.91 -16.67
C PHE A 45 -4.22 -2.47 -17.80
N SER A 46 -3.02 -1.92 -17.96
CA SER A 46 -2.06 -2.33 -19.00
C SER A 46 -1.42 -3.69 -18.71
N ASN A 47 -1.10 -3.98 -17.45
CA ASN A 47 -0.51 -5.24 -17.01
C ASN A 47 -1.45 -6.42 -17.24
N TRP A 48 -2.75 -6.19 -17.11
CA TRP A 48 -3.79 -7.18 -17.42
C TRP A 48 -4.02 -7.33 -18.92
N GLY A 49 -3.39 -6.50 -19.76
CA GLY A 49 -3.63 -6.49 -21.21
C GLY A 49 -5.05 -6.07 -21.57
N ALA A 50 -5.75 -5.37 -20.67
CA ALA A 50 -7.17 -5.08 -20.82
C ALA A 50 -7.42 -4.10 -21.97
N SER A 51 -8.56 -4.26 -22.63
CA SER A 51 -9.09 -3.36 -23.64
C SER A 51 -10.36 -2.65 -23.14
N GLN A 52 -10.90 -1.75 -23.97
CA GLN A 52 -12.10 -1.00 -23.60
C GLN A 52 -13.29 -1.95 -23.38
N ARG A 53 -13.81 -1.95 -22.16
CA ARG A 53 -14.94 -2.80 -21.71
C ARG A 53 -14.63 -4.29 -21.72
N ASP A 54 -13.41 -4.69 -21.37
CA ASP A 54 -13.16 -6.07 -20.98
C ASP A 54 -13.71 -6.36 -19.58
N PHE A 55 -14.24 -7.56 -19.44
CA PHE A 55 -14.83 -8.10 -18.23
C PHE A 55 -14.04 -9.33 -17.82
N TYR A 56 -13.56 -9.29 -16.58
CA TYR A 56 -12.83 -10.37 -15.95
C TYR A 56 -13.66 -10.91 -14.78
N LEU A 57 -13.80 -12.23 -14.69
CA LEU A 57 -14.40 -12.91 -13.54
C LEU A 57 -13.33 -13.78 -12.88
N LEU A 58 -13.15 -13.63 -11.58
CA LEU A 58 -12.23 -14.45 -10.79
C LEU A 58 -13.01 -15.34 -9.82
N ASP A 59 -12.44 -16.48 -9.43
CA ASP A 59 -12.94 -17.32 -8.34
C ASP A 59 -12.49 -16.80 -6.95
N HIS A 60 -12.89 -17.48 -5.86
CA HIS A 60 -12.52 -17.10 -4.49
C HIS A 60 -11.03 -17.23 -4.18
N ASN A 61 -10.26 -17.92 -5.03
CA ASN A 61 -8.81 -18.05 -4.93
C ASN A 61 -8.07 -17.04 -5.81
N GLY A 62 -8.80 -16.16 -6.52
CA GLY A 62 -8.23 -15.17 -7.44
C GLY A 62 -7.85 -15.72 -8.82
N ASN A 63 -8.25 -16.94 -9.17
CA ASN A 63 -7.99 -17.50 -10.50
C ASN A 63 -8.95 -16.96 -11.55
N LEU A 64 -8.46 -16.72 -12.76
CA LEU A 64 -9.28 -16.25 -13.89
C LEU A 64 -10.27 -17.32 -14.37
N VAL A 65 -11.55 -16.99 -14.35
CA VAL A 65 -12.67 -17.83 -14.82
C VAL A 65 -13.17 -17.38 -16.18
N ILE A 66 -13.36 -16.07 -16.37
CA ILE A 66 -13.82 -15.48 -17.64
C ILE A 66 -12.96 -14.27 -17.97
N GLU A 67 -12.56 -14.16 -19.22
CA GLU A 67 -12.08 -12.93 -19.84
C GLU A 67 -12.87 -12.72 -21.14
N GLN A 68 -13.62 -11.61 -21.24
CA GLN A 68 -14.37 -11.29 -22.46
C GLN A 68 -14.62 -9.79 -22.63
N ASN A 69 -14.73 -9.35 -23.89
CA ASN A 69 -15.18 -7.99 -24.19
C ASN A 69 -16.71 -7.89 -24.12
N ILE A 70 -17.23 -7.02 -23.25
CA ILE A 70 -18.67 -6.85 -23.03
C ILE A 70 -19.27 -5.69 -23.84
N SER A 71 -18.65 -5.33 -24.98
CA SER A 71 -19.16 -4.30 -25.87
C SER A 71 -20.62 -4.54 -26.28
N SER A 72 -20.99 -5.81 -26.48
CA SER A 72 -22.34 -6.25 -26.85
C SER A 72 -23.25 -6.61 -25.67
N GLY A 73 -22.82 -6.34 -24.44
CA GLY A 73 -23.54 -6.71 -23.21
C GLY A 73 -22.85 -7.79 -22.40
N LEU A 74 -23.41 -8.09 -21.23
CA LEU A 74 -22.93 -9.13 -20.32
C LEU A 74 -23.32 -10.54 -20.84
N PRO A 75 -22.58 -11.60 -20.47
CA PRO A 75 -22.97 -12.97 -20.78
C PRO A 75 -24.35 -13.29 -20.19
N ASN A 76 -25.22 -13.92 -20.96
CA ASN A 76 -26.59 -14.26 -20.54
C ASN A 76 -26.64 -15.29 -19.39
N ASN A 77 -25.58 -16.09 -19.23
CA ASN A 77 -25.43 -17.09 -18.18
C ASN A 77 -24.55 -16.62 -17.01
N LEU A 78 -24.20 -15.33 -16.95
CA LEU A 78 -23.30 -14.80 -15.94
C LEU A 78 -23.80 -15.06 -14.50
N GLU A 79 -25.09 -14.88 -14.25
CA GLU A 79 -25.69 -15.13 -12.93
C GLU A 79 -25.48 -16.58 -12.46
N SER A 80 -25.73 -17.56 -13.33
CA SER A 80 -25.53 -18.97 -12.98
C SER A 80 -24.07 -19.28 -12.69
N ILE A 81 -23.14 -18.75 -13.48
CA ILE A 81 -21.70 -18.95 -13.25
C ILE A 81 -21.28 -18.38 -11.89
N ILE A 82 -21.77 -17.19 -11.54
CA ILE A 82 -21.44 -16.58 -10.25
C ILE A 82 -21.97 -17.42 -9.09
N ILE A 83 -23.21 -17.93 -9.19
CA ILE A 83 -23.79 -18.80 -8.15
C ILE A 83 -22.97 -20.09 -8.00
N ASP A 84 -22.55 -20.70 -9.10
CA ASP A 84 -21.70 -21.90 -9.05
C ASP A 84 -20.37 -21.62 -8.33
N LEU A 85 -19.71 -20.50 -8.64
CA LEU A 85 -18.46 -20.08 -7.97
C LEU A 85 -18.64 -19.81 -6.47
N ILE A 86 -19.80 -19.26 -6.07
CA ILE A 86 -20.11 -19.03 -4.65
C ILE A 86 -20.30 -20.35 -3.91
N ASN A 87 -20.94 -21.34 -4.53
CA ASN A 87 -21.15 -22.65 -3.92
C ASN A 87 -19.85 -23.45 -3.75
N ASP A 88 -18.82 -23.14 -4.54
CA ASP A 88 -17.49 -23.73 -4.42
C ASP A 88 -16.65 -23.11 -3.29
N ILE A 89 -17.14 -22.05 -2.63
CA ILE A 89 -16.48 -21.46 -1.45
C ILE A 89 -16.60 -22.46 -0.27
N PRO A 90 -15.48 -22.90 0.33
CA PRO A 90 -15.50 -23.81 1.47
C PRO A 90 -16.32 -23.24 2.64
N THR A 91 -17.19 -24.07 3.24
CA THR A 91 -18.01 -23.69 4.42
C THR A 91 -17.44 -24.19 5.75
N SER A 92 -16.29 -24.87 5.73
CA SER A 92 -15.60 -25.34 6.94
C SER A 92 -14.60 -24.29 7.42
N PRO A 93 -14.26 -24.22 8.73
CA PRO A 93 -13.27 -23.28 9.19
C PRO A 93 -11.94 -23.56 8.45
N GLU A 94 -11.49 -22.59 7.66
CA GLU A 94 -10.27 -22.72 6.85
C GLU A 94 -9.00 -22.73 7.72
N CYS A 95 -9.16 -22.37 8.99
CA CYS A 95 -8.08 -22.16 9.94
C CYS A 95 -8.53 -22.41 11.38
N THR A 96 -7.57 -22.53 12.29
CA THR A 96 -7.81 -22.63 13.73
C THR A 96 -7.73 -21.25 14.36
N ASN A 97 -8.67 -20.89 15.24
CA ASN A 97 -8.64 -19.60 15.93
C ASN A 97 -7.27 -19.31 16.56
N GLY A 98 -6.69 -18.17 16.22
CA GLY A 98 -5.36 -17.76 16.66
C GLY A 98 -4.22 -18.13 15.71
N ASP A 99 -4.48 -18.84 14.62
CA ASP A 99 -3.50 -19.01 13.55
C ASP A 99 -3.18 -17.64 12.90
N GLU A 100 -1.92 -17.43 12.55
CA GLU A 100 -1.42 -16.20 11.92
C GLU A 100 -0.62 -16.53 10.65
N ILE A 101 -0.83 -15.75 9.60
CA ILE A 101 -0.03 -15.80 8.36
C ILE A 101 0.59 -14.41 8.16
N ASN A 102 1.92 -14.36 8.14
CA ASN A 102 2.68 -13.11 7.97
C ASN A 102 3.54 -13.15 6.70
N ILE A 103 2.91 -13.38 5.55
CA ILE A 103 3.60 -13.34 4.24
C ILE A 103 3.87 -11.90 3.81
N ASN A 104 2.92 -11.01 4.09
CA ASN A 104 3.06 -9.57 3.90
C ASN A 104 3.00 -8.90 5.29
N PRO A 105 4.08 -8.27 5.78
CA PRO A 105 4.11 -7.65 7.10
C PRO A 105 3.10 -6.52 7.27
N CYS A 106 2.62 -5.91 6.17
CA CYS A 106 1.61 -4.85 6.21
C CYS A 106 0.16 -5.32 6.13
N ILE A 107 -0.06 -6.56 5.69
CA ILE A 107 -1.38 -7.15 5.60
C ILE A 107 -1.31 -8.60 6.11
N PRO A 108 -0.93 -8.82 7.39
CA PRO A 108 -0.96 -10.16 7.95
C PRO A 108 -2.40 -10.66 8.07
N GLN A 109 -2.57 -11.97 8.05
CA GLN A 109 -3.88 -12.59 8.23
C GLN A 109 -3.97 -13.25 9.61
N GLN A 110 -5.11 -13.09 10.27
CA GLN A 110 -5.41 -13.71 11.54
C GLN A 110 -6.67 -14.57 11.42
N CYS A 111 -6.64 -15.77 11.97
CA CYS A 111 -7.81 -16.62 12.05
C CYS A 111 -8.68 -16.26 13.27
N ILE A 112 -9.92 -15.86 13.02
CA ILE A 112 -10.93 -15.57 14.04
C ILE A 112 -12.21 -16.31 13.67
N ASP A 113 -12.79 -17.01 14.63
CA ASP A 113 -13.99 -17.84 14.46
C ASP A 113 -14.01 -18.71 13.19
N GLY A 114 -12.85 -19.29 12.86
CA GLY A 114 -12.67 -20.18 11.72
C GLY A 114 -12.52 -19.50 10.36
N ASN A 115 -12.40 -18.18 10.32
CA ASN A 115 -12.23 -17.41 9.09
C ASN A 115 -10.93 -16.59 9.13
N TRP A 116 -10.26 -16.46 8.00
CA TRP A 116 -9.12 -15.56 7.84
C TRP A 116 -9.60 -14.11 7.72
N TYR A 117 -9.01 -13.24 8.52
CA TYR A 117 -9.19 -11.80 8.44
C TYR A 117 -7.86 -11.13 8.15
N GLU A 118 -7.85 -10.23 7.18
CA GLU A 118 -6.72 -9.34 6.94
C GLU A 118 -6.67 -8.26 8.01
N VAL A 119 -5.50 -8.10 8.61
CA VAL A 119 -5.21 -7.03 9.54
C VAL A 119 -4.46 -5.95 8.77
N ILE A 120 -5.07 -4.78 8.64
CA ILE A 120 -4.44 -3.62 8.02
C ILE A 120 -3.60 -2.93 9.09
N ILE A 121 -2.29 -2.84 8.86
CA ILE A 121 -1.37 -2.15 9.78
C ILE A 121 -1.32 -0.66 9.40
N ASP A 122 -1.74 0.20 10.31
CA ASP A 122 -1.69 1.65 10.14
C ASP A 122 -0.30 2.19 10.53
N CYS A 123 0.53 2.50 9.53
CA CYS A 123 1.83 3.12 9.77
C CYS A 123 1.73 4.62 10.04
N GLN A 124 2.62 5.16 10.89
CA GLN A 124 2.61 6.59 11.25
C GLN A 124 2.63 7.51 10.02
N GLU A 125 3.50 7.23 9.06
CA GLU A 125 3.59 7.97 7.79
C GLU A 125 2.26 7.94 7.01
N GLN A 126 1.65 6.76 6.89
CA GLN A 126 0.39 6.56 6.16
C GLN A 126 -0.80 7.26 6.83
N THR A 127 -0.76 7.42 8.15
CA THR A 127 -1.76 8.22 8.90
C THR A 127 -1.54 9.73 8.77
N GLY A 128 -0.52 10.17 8.06
CA GLY A 128 -0.19 11.59 7.86
C GLY A 128 0.50 12.22 9.07
N ILE A 129 1.05 11.42 9.99
CA ILE A 129 1.87 11.93 11.09
C ILE A 129 3.20 12.41 10.48
N PRO A 130 3.56 13.70 10.59
CA PRO A 130 4.84 14.19 10.08
C PRO A 130 5.98 13.62 10.94
N CYS A 131 7.17 13.51 10.34
CA CYS A 131 8.42 13.23 11.04
C CYS A 131 9.18 14.57 11.23
N PRO A 132 9.04 15.27 12.36
CA PRO A 132 9.64 16.59 12.53
C PRO A 132 11.16 16.47 12.62
N SER A 133 11.87 17.34 11.90
CA SER A 133 13.35 17.38 11.91
C SER A 133 14.00 16.05 11.49
N GLY A 134 13.31 15.29 10.65
CA GLY A 134 13.74 13.97 10.24
C GLY A 134 13.07 13.50 8.96
N ILE A 135 13.30 12.24 8.64
CA ILE A 135 12.77 11.57 7.46
C ILE A 135 12.28 10.16 7.83
N TYR A 136 11.26 9.67 7.12
CA TYR A 136 10.86 8.28 7.20
C TYR A 136 11.84 7.42 6.40
N ILE A 137 12.48 6.48 7.07
CA ILE A 137 13.36 5.49 6.43
C ILE A 137 12.54 4.25 6.12
N GLU A 138 12.61 3.80 4.88
CA GLU A 138 11.97 2.57 4.41
C GLU A 138 12.35 1.38 5.30
N PRO A 139 11.38 0.52 5.66
CA PRO A 139 11.62 -0.63 6.49
C PRO A 139 12.43 -1.71 5.76
N SER A 140 12.94 -2.67 6.53
CA SER A 140 13.44 -3.92 5.95
C SER A 140 12.30 -4.75 5.34
N ALA A 141 12.62 -5.74 4.50
CA ALA A 141 11.60 -6.56 3.81
C ALA A 141 10.65 -7.31 4.76
N ASP A 142 11.05 -7.51 6.02
CA ASP A 142 10.29 -8.24 7.04
C ASP A 142 9.51 -7.29 7.99
N GLU A 143 9.56 -5.99 7.73
CA GLU A 143 8.92 -4.95 8.54
C GLU A 143 7.91 -4.17 7.70
N CYS A 144 6.77 -3.80 8.29
CA CYS A 144 5.75 -3.07 7.55
C CYS A 144 6.02 -1.56 7.46
N CYS A 145 6.33 -0.94 8.60
CA CYS A 145 6.27 0.50 8.71
C CYS A 145 7.65 1.12 8.61
N SER A 146 7.75 2.15 7.77
CA SER A 146 8.84 3.10 7.81
C SER A 146 8.97 3.71 9.21
N VAL A 147 10.17 4.10 9.58
CA VAL A 147 10.44 4.67 10.89
C VAL A 147 11.01 6.07 10.76
N CYS A 148 10.44 7.00 11.53
CA CYS A 148 10.95 8.37 11.62
C CYS A 148 12.35 8.38 12.27
N ARG A 149 13.29 9.05 11.62
CA ARG A 149 14.68 9.21 12.05
C ARG A 149 15.09 10.68 11.93
N LEU A 150 15.76 11.20 12.96
CA LEU A 150 16.21 12.59 12.98
C LEU A 150 17.38 12.79 12.03
N TYR A 151 17.39 13.90 11.31
CA TYR A 151 18.59 14.35 10.61
C TYR A 151 19.69 14.60 11.64
N GLY A 152 20.89 14.11 11.37
CA GLY A 152 22.06 14.28 12.22
C GLY A 152 22.16 13.28 13.38
N ASP A 153 21.18 12.43 13.66
CA ASP A 153 21.30 11.32 14.61
C ASP A 153 21.82 10.09 13.85
N MET A 154 23.14 9.92 13.86
CA MET A 154 23.85 8.93 13.05
C MET A 154 24.04 7.60 13.75
N ASN A 155 23.99 7.61 15.09
CA ASN A 155 24.14 6.42 15.91
C ASN A 155 22.77 5.83 16.35
N LEU A 156 21.67 6.54 16.05
CA LEU A 156 20.28 6.17 16.34
C LEU A 156 19.95 6.10 17.82
N ASP A 157 20.57 6.93 18.65
CA ASP A 157 20.31 7.00 20.09
C ASP A 157 19.24 8.04 20.48
N ASN A 158 18.65 8.72 19.49
CA ASN A 158 17.68 9.81 19.61
C ASN A 158 18.24 11.11 20.21
N SER A 159 19.56 11.26 20.27
CA SER A 159 20.22 12.50 20.62
C SER A 159 21.09 12.96 19.44
N ILE A 160 21.24 14.27 19.29
CA ILE A 160 22.18 14.83 18.32
C ILE A 160 23.34 15.40 19.12
N ASP A 161 24.49 14.74 19.06
CA ASP A 161 25.69 15.15 19.79
C ASP A 161 26.99 14.95 19.00
N VAL A 162 28.11 15.13 19.68
CA VAL A 162 29.44 15.04 19.05
C VAL A 162 29.77 13.64 18.54
N SER A 163 29.09 12.60 19.02
CA SER A 163 29.26 11.23 18.54
C SER A 163 28.69 11.03 17.13
N ASP A 164 27.62 11.74 16.78
CA ASP A 164 27.05 11.72 15.43
C ASP A 164 27.95 12.42 14.43
N LEU A 165 28.54 13.54 14.85
CA LEU A 165 29.49 14.29 14.04
C LEU A 165 30.71 13.45 13.66
N VAL A 166 31.19 12.59 14.55
CA VAL A 166 32.27 11.63 14.22
C VAL A 166 31.83 10.66 13.11
N SER A 167 30.56 10.24 13.12
CA SER A 167 30.00 9.36 12.10
C SER A 167 29.86 10.07 10.74
N VAL A 168 29.40 11.33 10.72
CA VAL A 168 29.35 12.14 9.48
C VAL A 168 30.75 12.33 8.87
N ILE A 169 31.77 12.61 9.70
CA ILE A 169 33.16 12.72 9.22
C ILE A 169 33.63 11.42 8.57
N ASN A 170 33.29 10.27 9.15
CA ASN A 170 33.67 8.97 8.57
C ASN A 170 33.00 8.74 7.20
N LEU A 171 31.75 9.17 7.02
CA LEU A 171 31.07 9.11 5.72
C LEU A 171 31.79 9.98 4.67
N ILE A 172 32.16 11.22 5.03
CA ILE A 172 32.91 12.12 4.15
C ILE A 172 34.26 11.51 3.75
N ILE A 173 34.99 10.94 4.71
CA ILE A 173 36.30 10.32 4.45
C ILE A 173 36.18 9.11 3.53
N ASN A 174 35.14 8.30 3.70
CA ASN A 174 34.92 7.10 2.90
C ASN A 174 34.18 7.38 1.57
N ASN A 175 33.71 8.61 1.36
CA ASN A 175 32.84 8.99 0.24
C ASN A 175 31.57 8.11 0.18
N ASP A 176 31.01 7.83 1.35
CA ASP A 176 29.75 7.11 1.54
C ASP A 176 28.60 8.10 1.76
N TYR A 177 27.40 7.74 1.32
CA TYR A 177 26.19 8.55 1.51
C TYR A 177 25.25 7.92 2.53
N ASN A 178 24.73 8.76 3.43
CA ASN A 178 23.62 8.47 4.32
C ASN A 178 22.71 9.71 4.36
N VAL A 179 21.43 9.53 4.06
CA VAL A 179 20.45 10.62 4.02
C VAL A 179 20.33 11.36 5.36
N LEU A 180 20.57 10.68 6.50
CA LEU A 180 20.53 11.31 7.81
C LEU A 180 21.71 12.27 8.04
N ALA A 181 22.82 12.11 7.33
CA ALA A 181 24.01 12.95 7.45
C ALA A 181 23.96 14.21 6.57
N ASP A 182 23.04 14.27 5.60
CA ASP A 182 22.78 15.40 4.70
C ASP A 182 21.81 16.37 5.40
N VAL A 183 22.30 17.02 6.46
CA VAL A 183 21.48 17.77 7.43
C VAL A 183 20.97 19.08 6.82
N ASN A 184 21.62 19.59 5.79
CA ASN A 184 21.18 20.80 5.07
C ASN A 184 20.29 20.47 3.85
N GLU A 185 20.10 19.19 3.54
CA GLU A 185 19.28 18.65 2.44
C GLU A 185 19.70 19.16 1.05
N ASP A 186 20.99 19.40 0.83
CA ASP A 186 21.53 19.86 -0.47
C ASP A 186 21.89 18.73 -1.44
N GLY A 187 21.80 17.48 -0.98
CA GLY A 187 22.06 16.27 -1.75
C GLY A 187 23.52 15.83 -1.74
N SER A 188 24.38 16.48 -0.94
CA SER A 188 25.78 16.12 -0.72
C SER A 188 26.06 16.01 0.78
N ILE A 189 27.10 15.25 1.16
CA ILE A 189 27.60 15.25 2.54
C ILE A 189 28.97 15.91 2.53
N ASP A 190 29.06 17.11 3.10
CA ASP A 190 30.30 17.87 3.15
C ASP A 190 30.45 18.70 4.44
N VAL A 191 31.37 19.67 4.42
CA VAL A 191 31.66 20.52 5.58
C VAL A 191 30.47 21.39 5.99
N THR A 192 29.54 21.65 5.09
CA THR A 192 28.33 22.45 5.36
C THR A 192 27.35 21.69 6.24
N ASP A 193 27.24 20.36 6.11
CA ASP A 193 26.48 19.51 7.03
C ASP A 193 27.09 19.51 8.42
N ILE A 194 28.42 19.40 8.51
CA ILE A 194 29.14 19.47 9.79
C ILE A 194 28.86 20.81 10.49
N VAL A 195 28.92 21.93 9.77
CA VAL A 195 28.65 23.25 10.35
C VAL A 195 27.20 23.34 10.83
N THR A 196 26.25 22.80 10.07
CA THR A 196 24.83 22.76 10.43
C THR A 196 24.62 21.93 11.70
N LEU A 197 25.22 20.74 11.77
CA LEU A 197 25.16 19.84 12.90
C LEU A 197 25.77 20.46 14.17
N ILE A 198 26.92 21.13 14.06
CA ILE A 198 27.53 21.87 15.18
C ILE A 198 26.58 22.94 15.71
N ASN A 199 25.94 23.70 14.82
CA ASN A 199 25.00 24.74 15.23
C ASN A 199 23.79 24.18 16.00
N ILE A 200 23.36 22.95 15.67
CA ILE A 200 22.31 22.22 16.39
C ILE A 200 22.82 21.77 17.77
N ILE A 201 24.04 21.23 17.86
CA ILE A 201 24.61 20.72 19.12
C ILE A 201 24.84 21.83 20.16
N ILE A 202 25.17 23.05 19.72
CA ILE A 202 25.49 24.18 20.61
C ILE A 202 24.29 25.10 20.93
N SER A 203 23.12 24.85 20.35
CA SER A 203 21.90 25.64 20.60
C SER A 203 21.22 25.25 21.90
#